data_AF-A0AA37CIG5-F1
#
_entry.id   AF-A0AA37CIG5-F1
#
_cell.length_a   1.000
_cell.length_b   1.000
_cell.length_c   1.000
_cell.angle_alpha   90.00
_cell.angle_beta   90.00
_cell.angle_gamma   90.00
#
_symmetry.space_group_name_H-M   'P 1'
#
loop_
_entity.id
_entity.type
_entity.pdbx_description
1 polymer ?
#
loop_
_entity_poly.entity_id
_entity_poly.type
_entity_poly.pdbx_seq_one_letter_code
_entity_poly.pdbx_strand_id
1 'polypeptide(L)'
;MPKNAIRLSEIVPAHASFLGVSLKEAAYDLYEKFQLLKFCSYVPLSPLIPGDICWLGGVASDQKSARKHEIEFSALERYFNGWDTDSPQSESGFECYFDVSFERVPASAIYFSRSALAGWFDAAEIGRPDFLVCEWSSVNANKHSRQPSKDKRELKTARKIISAAYELLHTVSQRGSALRDNAARLNIHASPGLKAKALKELTDLAGINLKLNEKTIAKFFPSEDELDDLEG
;
A
#
# COMPACT_ATOMS: atom_id res chain seq x y z
N MET A 1 -9.11 -26.06 -7.32
CA MET A 1 -9.38 -24.74 -6.76
C MET A 1 -8.18 -24.31 -5.92
N PRO A 2 -7.65 -23.09 -6.09
CA PRO A 2 -6.58 -22.62 -5.22
C PRO A 2 -7.05 -22.64 -3.77
N LYS A 3 -6.15 -22.94 -2.83
CA LYS A 3 -6.44 -22.76 -1.40
C LYS A 3 -6.88 -21.30 -1.23
N ASN A 4 -8.11 -21.08 -0.76
CA ASN A 4 -8.67 -19.74 -0.60
C ASN A 4 -7.97 -18.98 0.54
N ALA A 5 -7.05 -19.61 1.28
CA ALA A 5 -6.26 -18.98 2.33
C ALA A 5 -4.83 -18.63 1.86
N ILE A 6 -4.32 -17.50 2.34
CA ILE A 6 -2.91 -17.09 2.23
C ILE A 6 -2.39 -16.71 3.62
N ARG A 7 -1.14 -17.06 3.95
CA ARG A 7 -0.56 -16.67 5.25
C ARG A 7 -0.05 -15.24 5.21
N LEU A 8 -0.08 -14.54 6.34
CA LEU A 8 0.49 -13.20 6.45
C LEU A 8 1.97 -13.18 6.03
N SER A 9 2.74 -14.21 6.41
CA SER A 9 4.14 -14.40 6.01
C SER A 9 4.36 -14.54 4.50
N GLU A 10 3.32 -14.88 3.73
CA GLU A 10 3.37 -15.08 2.27
C GLU A 10 2.93 -13.84 1.49
N ILE A 11 2.22 -12.89 2.12
CA ILE A 11 1.63 -11.73 1.45
C ILE A 11 2.70 -10.81 0.85
N VAL A 12 3.69 -10.39 1.64
CA VAL A 12 4.75 -9.49 1.15
C VAL A 12 5.59 -10.14 0.05
N PRO A 13 6.08 -11.39 0.19
CA PRO A 13 6.79 -12.07 -0.90
C PRO A 13 5.94 -12.25 -2.17
N ALA A 14 4.66 -12.60 -2.03
CA ALA A 14 3.76 -12.75 -3.17
C ALA A 14 3.58 -11.42 -3.92
N HIS A 15 3.36 -10.34 -3.18
CA HIS A 15 3.19 -9.00 -3.74
C HIS A 15 4.46 -8.49 -4.42
N ALA A 16 5.63 -8.68 -3.77
CA ALA A 16 6.93 -8.33 -4.33
C ALA A 16 7.21 -9.09 -5.64
N SER A 17 6.96 -10.40 -5.64
CA SER A 17 7.14 -11.23 -6.83
C SER A 17 6.18 -10.84 -7.95
N PHE A 18 4.95 -10.44 -7.64
CA PHE A 18 3.97 -10.05 -8.64
C PHE A 18 4.33 -8.71 -9.30
N LEU A 19 4.72 -7.72 -8.49
CA LEU A 19 5.10 -6.40 -8.96
C LEU A 19 6.50 -6.34 -9.58
N GLY A 20 7.39 -7.28 -9.23
CA GLY A 20 8.80 -7.25 -9.64
C GLY A 20 9.58 -6.16 -8.90
N VAL A 21 9.30 -5.99 -7.60
CA VAL A 21 9.90 -4.97 -6.71
C VAL A 21 10.59 -5.63 -5.52
N SER A 22 11.33 -4.85 -4.71
CA SER A 22 11.94 -5.37 -3.50
C SER A 22 10.88 -5.70 -2.43
N LEU A 23 11.22 -6.58 -1.48
CA LEU A 23 10.34 -6.92 -0.35
C LEU A 23 9.94 -5.68 0.46
N LYS A 24 10.88 -4.76 0.67
CA LYS A 24 10.64 -3.47 1.35
C LYS A 24 9.66 -2.58 0.58
N GLU A 25 9.82 -2.45 -0.74
CA GLU A 25 8.88 -1.67 -1.57
C GLU A 25 7.48 -2.29 -1.57
N ALA A 26 7.39 -3.63 -1.62
CA ALA A 26 6.11 -4.33 -1.56
C ALA A 26 5.43 -4.20 -0.19
N ALA A 27 6.19 -4.28 0.90
CA ALA A 27 5.67 -4.11 2.25
C ALA A 27 5.12 -2.69 2.48
N TYR A 28 5.84 -1.67 2.01
CA TYR A 28 5.39 -0.29 2.08
C TYR A 28 4.12 -0.05 1.26
N ASP A 29 4.03 -0.60 0.05
CA ASP A 29 2.81 -0.55 -0.76
C ASP A 29 1.61 -1.16 -0.01
N LEU A 30 1.80 -2.36 0.54
CA LEU A 30 0.75 -3.05 1.30
C LEU A 30 0.36 -2.25 2.55
N TYR A 31 1.32 -1.66 3.26
CA TYR A 31 1.06 -0.77 4.38
C TYR A 31 0.11 0.37 3.97
N GLU A 32 0.40 1.11 2.89
CA GLU A 32 -0.46 2.18 2.39
C GLU A 32 -1.87 1.66 2.05
N LYS A 33 -1.97 0.50 1.40
CA LYS A 33 -3.25 -0.12 1.03
C LYS A 33 -4.09 -0.51 2.25
N PHE A 34 -3.47 -1.06 3.29
CA PHE A 34 -4.17 -1.42 4.53
C PHE A 34 -4.54 -0.18 5.36
N GLN A 35 -3.75 0.90 5.32
CA GLN A 35 -4.15 2.19 5.87
C GLN A 35 -5.41 2.74 5.19
N LEU A 36 -5.45 2.66 3.85
CA LEU A 36 -6.63 3.04 3.08
C LEU A 36 -7.82 2.14 3.41
N LEU A 37 -7.65 0.82 3.53
CA LEU A 37 -8.72 -0.09 3.97
C LEU A 37 -9.28 0.31 5.33
N LYS A 38 -8.40 0.60 6.30
CA LYS A 38 -8.78 1.04 7.65
C LYS A 38 -9.62 2.31 7.60
N PHE A 39 -9.26 3.25 6.73
CA PHE A 39 -9.97 4.50 6.55
C PHE A 39 -11.30 4.34 5.79
N CYS A 40 -11.33 3.55 4.70
CA CYS A 40 -12.52 3.35 3.88
C CYS A 40 -13.54 2.41 4.52
N SER A 41 -13.10 1.49 5.38
CA SER A 41 -13.98 0.61 6.17
C SER A 41 -14.66 1.35 7.33
N TYR A 42 -14.92 2.65 7.18
CA TYR A 42 -15.51 3.57 8.17
C TYR A 42 -16.98 3.23 8.45
N VAL A 43 -17.24 2.01 8.91
CA VAL A 43 -18.32 1.71 9.84
C VAL A 43 -17.75 2.02 11.24
N PRO A 44 -18.46 2.75 12.10
CA PRO A 44 -17.86 3.41 13.26
C PRO A 44 -17.15 2.40 14.20
N LEU A 45 -15.93 2.72 14.61
CA LEU A 45 -15.32 2.30 15.89
C LEU A 45 -14.86 0.84 16.08
N SER A 46 -14.53 0.07 15.04
CA SER A 46 -13.77 -1.18 15.27
C SER A 46 -12.34 -1.09 14.72
N PRO A 47 -11.30 -1.09 15.58
CA PRO A 47 -9.91 -1.23 15.14
C PRO A 47 -9.60 -2.67 14.66
N LEU A 48 -10.61 -3.54 14.64
CA LEU A 48 -10.48 -4.96 14.38
C LEU A 48 -10.71 -5.29 12.91
N ILE A 49 -9.97 -6.28 12.44
CA ILE A 49 -10.17 -6.89 11.13
C ILE A 49 -11.27 -7.96 11.26
N PRO A 50 -12.26 -7.98 10.35
CA PRO A 50 -13.30 -9.00 10.35
C PRO A 50 -12.72 -10.43 10.34
N GLY A 51 -13.26 -11.28 11.22
CA GLY A 51 -12.75 -12.63 11.47
C GLY A 51 -12.99 -13.65 10.35
N ASP A 52 -13.76 -13.27 9.33
CA ASP A 52 -13.98 -13.97 8.06
C ASP A 52 -12.93 -13.56 6.99
N ILE A 53 -12.31 -12.39 7.17
CA ILE A 53 -11.23 -11.90 6.31
C ILE A 53 -9.87 -12.36 6.84
N CYS A 54 -9.63 -12.20 8.15
CA CYS A 54 -8.35 -12.49 8.80
C CYS A 54 -8.58 -13.28 10.09
N TRP A 55 -7.82 -14.36 10.28
CA TRP A 55 -7.94 -15.18 11.48
C TRP A 55 -6.61 -15.83 11.85
N LEU A 56 -6.53 -16.24 13.12
CA LEU A 56 -5.48 -17.10 13.62
C LEU A 56 -5.83 -18.57 13.32
N GLY A 57 -4.90 -19.27 12.66
CA GLY A 57 -4.90 -20.72 12.50
C GLY A 57 -3.69 -21.36 13.18
N GLY A 58 -3.23 -22.49 12.64
CA GLY A 58 -1.98 -23.13 13.01
C GLY A 58 -0.89 -22.92 11.97
N VAL A 59 0.38 -23.05 12.36
CA VAL A 59 1.52 -22.95 11.43
C VAL A 59 1.43 -23.97 10.28
N ALA A 60 0.77 -25.12 10.51
CA ALA A 60 0.56 -26.16 9.50
C ALA A 60 -0.91 -26.32 9.06
N SER A 61 -1.85 -25.52 9.58
CA SER A 61 -3.28 -25.66 9.32
C SER A 61 -3.96 -24.29 9.21
N ASP A 62 -4.75 -24.09 8.16
CA ASP A 62 -5.58 -22.90 7.98
C ASP A 62 -6.88 -22.94 8.79
N GLN A 63 -7.13 -24.04 9.53
CA GLN A 63 -8.29 -24.14 10.40
C GLN A 63 -8.25 -23.06 11.48
N LYS A 64 -9.34 -22.28 11.57
CA LYS A 64 -9.49 -21.21 12.54
C LYS A 64 -9.36 -21.75 13.97
N SER A 65 -8.55 -21.06 14.77
CA SER A 65 -8.35 -21.36 16.18
C SER A 65 -9.67 -21.33 16.94
N ALA A 66 -9.88 -22.30 17.83
CA ALA A 66 -11.02 -22.33 18.75
C ALA A 66 -10.89 -21.29 19.87
N ARG A 67 -9.69 -20.77 20.13
CA ARG A 67 -9.48 -19.68 21.09
C ARG A 67 -10.08 -18.39 20.53
N LYS A 68 -10.85 -17.68 21.35
CA LYS A 68 -11.34 -16.35 20.98
C LYS A 68 -10.14 -15.42 20.81
N HIS A 69 -10.07 -14.79 19.64
CA HIS A 69 -8.96 -13.93 19.28
C HIS A 69 -9.44 -12.77 18.42
N GLU A 70 -8.74 -11.65 18.53
CA GLU A 70 -9.00 -10.43 17.79
C GLU A 70 -7.69 -9.96 17.14
N ILE A 71 -7.80 -9.48 15.91
CA ILE A 71 -6.68 -8.99 15.11
C ILE A 71 -6.95 -7.54 14.81
N GLU A 72 -6.07 -6.67 15.32
CA GLU A 72 -6.16 -5.23 15.08
C GLU A 72 -5.45 -4.83 13.79
N PHE A 73 -5.95 -3.79 13.14
CA PHE A 73 -5.23 -3.10 12.06
C PHE A 73 -3.84 -2.64 12.52
N SER A 74 -3.71 -2.16 13.77
CA SER A 74 -2.45 -1.71 14.36
C SER A 74 -1.36 -2.80 14.34
N ALA A 75 -1.74 -4.07 14.43
CA ALA A 75 -0.82 -5.21 14.37
C ALA A 75 -0.31 -5.43 12.95
N LEU A 76 -1.16 -5.26 11.92
CA LEU A 76 -0.73 -5.30 10.52
C LEU A 76 0.18 -4.13 10.15
N GLU A 77 -0.15 -2.93 10.63
CA GLU A 77 0.68 -1.74 10.41
C GLU A 77 2.11 -1.96 10.91
N ARG A 78 2.25 -2.48 12.14
CA ARG A 78 3.55 -2.84 12.72
C ARG A 78 4.23 -3.96 11.97
N TYR A 79 3.47 -4.96 11.52
CA TYR A 79 4.02 -6.04 10.71
C TYR A 79 4.65 -5.52 9.41
N PHE A 80 3.93 -4.71 8.63
CA PHE A 80 4.46 -4.18 7.37
C PHE A 80 5.60 -3.18 7.57
N ASN A 81 5.53 -2.32 8.59
CA ASN A 81 6.62 -1.41 8.95
C ASN A 81 7.90 -2.15 9.37
N GLY A 82 7.77 -3.36 9.92
CA GLY A 82 8.92 -4.19 10.29
C GLY A 82 9.86 -4.50 9.12
N TRP A 83 9.33 -4.62 7.90
CA TRP A 83 10.11 -4.95 6.70
C TRP A 83 11.10 -3.86 6.26
N ASP A 84 11.09 -2.71 6.93
CA ASP A 84 12.09 -1.66 6.76
C ASP A 84 13.45 -2.01 7.39
N THR A 85 13.48 -3.02 8.28
CA THR A 85 14.69 -3.51 8.94
C THR A 85 15.33 -4.65 8.15
N ASP A 86 16.66 -4.61 7.95
CA ASP A 86 17.46 -5.62 7.20
C ASP A 86 17.47 -7.04 7.84
N SER A 87 16.60 -7.32 8.81
CA SER A 87 16.50 -8.62 9.46
C SER A 87 15.50 -9.52 8.70
N PRO A 88 15.82 -10.80 8.46
CA PRO A 88 14.88 -11.74 7.85
C PRO A 88 13.68 -11.94 8.77
N GLN A 89 12.63 -11.14 8.56
CA GLN A 89 11.41 -11.10 9.37
C GLN A 89 10.48 -12.30 9.16
N SER A 90 10.95 -13.43 8.60
CA SER A 90 10.08 -14.59 8.39
C SER A 90 9.52 -15.17 9.70
N GLU A 91 10.01 -14.70 10.86
CA GLU A 91 9.55 -15.10 12.19
C GLU A 91 9.32 -13.91 13.15
N SER A 92 9.16 -12.67 12.66
CA SER A 92 8.77 -11.57 13.56
C SER A 92 7.36 -11.86 14.10
N GLY A 93 7.24 -11.90 15.44
CA GLY A 93 5.98 -12.19 16.10
C GLY A 93 4.91 -11.16 15.76
N PHE A 94 3.76 -11.62 15.30
CA PHE A 94 2.55 -10.85 15.11
C PHE A 94 1.79 -10.78 16.44
N GLU A 95 1.38 -9.59 16.87
CA GLU A 95 0.59 -9.46 18.10
C GLU A 95 -0.89 -9.71 17.82
N CYS A 96 -1.46 -10.68 18.52
CA CYS A 96 -2.87 -11.03 18.45
C CYS A 96 -3.46 -10.90 19.86
N TYR A 97 -4.66 -10.33 19.96
CA TYR A 97 -5.34 -10.17 21.24
C TYR A 97 -6.14 -11.45 21.55
N PHE A 98 -5.87 -12.06 22.71
CA PHE A 98 -6.58 -13.23 23.21
C PHE A 98 -7.22 -12.90 24.55
N ASP A 99 -8.54 -12.98 24.64
CA ASP A 99 -9.39 -12.80 25.82
C ASP A 99 -9.08 -11.56 26.70
N VAL A 100 -7.92 -11.52 27.36
CA VAL A 100 -7.46 -10.49 28.30
C VAL A 100 -6.05 -9.94 28.00
N SER A 101 -5.31 -10.50 27.03
CA SER A 101 -3.90 -10.12 26.79
C SER A 101 -3.47 -10.23 25.33
N PHE A 102 -2.50 -9.40 24.94
CA PHE A 102 -1.80 -9.57 23.67
C PHE A 102 -0.74 -10.66 23.78
N GLU A 103 -0.79 -11.64 22.87
CA GLU A 103 0.24 -12.66 22.72
C GLU A 103 0.90 -12.53 21.34
N ARG A 104 2.20 -12.83 21.27
CA ARG A 104 2.90 -12.93 19.99
C ARG A 104 2.70 -14.31 19.39
N VAL A 105 2.24 -14.34 18.14
CA VAL A 105 2.09 -15.53 17.33
C VAL A 105 2.94 -15.40 16.06
N PRO A 106 3.39 -16.49 15.45
CA PRO A 106 4.14 -16.38 14.20
C PRO A 106 3.23 -15.86 13.08
N ALA A 107 3.74 -14.98 12.22
CA ALA A 107 2.99 -14.49 11.05
C ALA A 107 2.54 -15.63 10.11
N SER A 108 3.21 -16.79 10.15
CA SER A 108 2.81 -17.99 9.41
C SER A 108 1.56 -18.68 9.95
N ALA A 109 1.11 -18.33 11.17
CA ALA A 109 -0.15 -18.79 11.75
C ALA A 109 -1.31 -17.82 11.52
N ILE A 110 -1.07 -16.63 10.96
CA ILE A 110 -2.12 -15.69 10.57
C ILE A 110 -2.52 -15.96 9.13
N TYR A 111 -3.80 -16.15 8.89
CA TYR A 111 -4.35 -16.44 7.57
C TYR A 111 -5.33 -15.36 7.13
N PHE A 112 -5.34 -15.11 5.83
CA PHE A 112 -6.32 -14.30 5.14
C PHE A 112 -7.08 -15.12 4.11
N SER A 113 -8.38 -14.88 4.00
CA SER A 113 -9.17 -15.38 2.87
C SER A 113 -8.87 -14.49 1.66
N ARG A 114 -8.27 -15.06 0.61
CA ARG A 114 -7.93 -14.35 -0.62
C ARG A 114 -9.15 -13.69 -1.24
N SER A 115 -10.26 -14.43 -1.36
CA SER A 115 -11.51 -13.91 -1.94
C SER A 115 -12.17 -12.86 -1.06
N ALA A 116 -12.24 -13.07 0.26
CA ALA A 116 -12.84 -12.07 1.16
C ALA A 116 -11.99 -10.80 1.23
N LEU A 117 -10.66 -10.93 1.29
CA LEU A 117 -9.74 -9.79 1.25
C LEU A 117 -9.83 -9.04 -0.07
N ALA A 118 -9.88 -9.74 -1.21
CA ALA A 118 -10.07 -9.11 -2.51
C ALA A 118 -11.41 -8.36 -2.58
N GLY A 119 -12.51 -9.00 -2.16
CA GLY A 119 -13.82 -8.38 -2.10
C GLY A 119 -13.86 -7.16 -1.16
N TRP A 120 -13.08 -7.18 -0.08
CA TRP A 120 -12.97 -6.05 0.84
C TRP A 120 -12.26 -4.85 0.21
N PHE A 121 -11.17 -5.11 -0.54
CA PHE A 121 -10.53 -4.07 -1.36
C PHE A 121 -11.43 -3.54 -2.46
N ASP A 122 -12.19 -4.41 -3.12
CA ASP A 122 -13.12 -4.03 -4.19
C ASP A 122 -14.26 -3.16 -3.63
N ALA A 123 -14.83 -3.52 -2.47
CA ALA A 123 -15.87 -2.75 -1.80
C ALA A 123 -15.39 -1.38 -1.30
N ALA A 124 -14.09 -1.23 -1.03
CA ALA A 124 -13.49 0.03 -0.63
C ALA A 124 -13.06 0.92 -1.83
N GLU A 125 -13.12 0.42 -3.07
CA GLU A 125 -12.73 1.14 -4.29
C GLU A 125 -11.26 1.65 -4.32
N ILE A 126 -10.37 1.07 -3.52
CA ILE A 126 -8.95 1.50 -3.40
C ILE A 126 -7.95 0.67 -4.24
N GLY A 127 -8.48 -0.17 -5.13
CA GLY A 127 -7.71 -1.06 -6.00
C GLY A 127 -7.08 -2.25 -5.25
N ARG A 128 -7.57 -3.46 -5.52
CA ARG A 128 -7.06 -4.69 -4.92
C ARG A 128 -5.66 -5.06 -5.41
N PRO A 129 -4.83 -5.71 -4.57
CA PRO A 129 -3.61 -6.36 -5.05
C PRO A 129 -3.90 -7.56 -5.96
N ASP A 130 -3.34 -7.55 -7.17
CA ASP A 130 -3.60 -8.58 -8.19
C ASP A 130 -3.16 -10.00 -7.79
N PHE A 131 -2.16 -10.14 -6.90
CA PHE A 131 -1.71 -11.44 -6.40
C PHE A 131 -2.79 -12.20 -5.62
N LEU A 132 -3.86 -11.50 -5.17
CA LEU A 132 -4.99 -12.13 -4.50
C LEU A 132 -5.86 -12.95 -5.45
N VAL A 133 -5.80 -12.68 -6.76
CA VAL A 133 -6.70 -13.24 -7.77
C VAL A 133 -5.97 -14.11 -8.79
N CYS A 134 -4.69 -13.84 -9.07
CA CYS A 134 -3.89 -14.63 -10.00
C CYS A 134 -3.30 -15.90 -9.34
N GLU A 135 -3.43 -17.06 -9.99
CA GLU A 135 -2.78 -18.30 -9.51
C GLU A 135 -1.25 -18.19 -9.56
N TRP A 136 -0.60 -18.59 -8.45
CA TRP A 136 0.85 -18.52 -8.27
C TRP A 136 1.64 -19.35 -9.31
N SER A 137 1.03 -20.43 -9.83
CA SER A 137 1.55 -21.28 -10.92
C SER A 137 1.78 -20.51 -12.22
N SER A 138 0.98 -19.46 -12.48
CA SER A 138 1.07 -18.65 -13.70
C SER A 138 2.17 -17.58 -13.62
N VAL A 139 2.69 -17.28 -12.43
CA VAL A 139 3.72 -16.25 -12.21
C VAL A 139 5.13 -16.80 -12.47
N ASN A 140 5.37 -18.08 -12.21
CA ASN A 140 6.67 -18.72 -12.46
C ASN A 140 6.92 -19.07 -13.94
N ALA A 141 5.88 -19.27 -14.75
CA ALA A 141 6.02 -19.46 -16.19
C ALA A 141 6.41 -18.18 -16.95
N ASN A 142 6.26 -17.01 -16.32
CA ASN A 142 6.56 -15.70 -16.92
C ASN A 142 7.87 -15.07 -16.43
N LYS A 143 8.69 -15.81 -15.67
CA LYS A 143 9.97 -15.31 -15.12
C LYS A 143 11.06 -15.04 -16.18
N HIS A 144 10.90 -15.50 -17.42
CA HIS A 144 11.90 -15.33 -18.47
C HIS A 144 11.59 -14.29 -19.56
N SER A 145 10.48 -13.54 -19.48
CA SER A 145 10.14 -12.60 -20.57
C SER A 145 9.67 -11.21 -20.15
N ARG A 146 9.51 -10.91 -18.85
CA ARG A 146 9.02 -9.59 -18.45
C ARG A 146 10.14 -8.71 -17.91
N GLN A 147 10.86 -8.06 -18.84
CA GLN A 147 11.25 -6.67 -18.59
C GLN A 147 10.03 -5.94 -18.00
N PRO A 148 10.19 -5.11 -16.95
CA PRO A 148 9.06 -4.34 -16.44
C PRO A 148 8.50 -3.56 -17.62
N SER A 149 7.24 -3.86 -18.00
CA SER A 149 6.58 -3.11 -19.06
C SER A 149 6.64 -1.63 -18.68
N LYS A 150 6.78 -0.78 -19.69
CA LYS A 150 6.83 0.68 -19.54
C LYS A 150 5.73 1.17 -18.56
N ASP A 151 4.55 0.57 -18.64
CA ASP A 151 3.37 0.81 -17.81
C ASP A 151 3.61 0.58 -16.31
N LYS A 152 4.32 -0.48 -15.90
CA LYS A 152 4.59 -0.75 -14.47
C LYS A 152 5.52 0.29 -13.86
N ARG A 153 6.48 0.80 -14.63
CA ARG A 153 7.40 1.86 -14.18
C ARG A 153 6.68 3.20 -14.08
N GLU A 154 5.78 3.47 -15.01
CA GLU A 154 4.93 4.66 -14.99
C GLU A 154 3.97 4.65 -13.81
N LEU A 155 3.29 3.52 -13.54
CA LEU A 155 2.44 3.32 -12.35
C LEU A 155 3.20 3.53 -11.04
N LYS A 156 4.40 2.95 -10.91
CA LYS A 156 5.26 3.15 -9.72
C LYS A 156 5.65 4.61 -9.53
N THR A 157 5.80 5.36 -10.63
CA THR A 157 6.15 6.78 -10.60
C THR A 157 4.94 7.63 -10.21
N ALA A 158 3.77 7.36 -10.82
CA ALA A 158 2.50 8.00 -10.48
C ALA A 158 2.17 7.83 -8.99
N ARG A 159 2.34 6.62 -8.46
CA ARG A 159 2.10 6.35 -7.04
C ARG A 159 2.98 7.20 -6.12
N LYS A 160 4.28 7.31 -6.41
CA LYS A 160 5.19 8.16 -5.62
C LYS A 160 4.78 9.63 -5.64
N ILE A 161 4.27 10.12 -6.78
CA ILE A 161 3.76 11.49 -6.91
C ILE A 161 2.50 11.66 -6.06
N ILE A 162 1.57 10.70 -6.09
CA ILE A 162 0.32 10.73 -5.30
C ILE A 162 0.61 10.68 -3.80
N SER A 163 1.47 9.76 -3.32
CA SER A 163 1.82 9.69 -1.89
C SER A 163 2.44 11.00 -1.40
N ALA A 164 3.35 11.61 -2.18
CA ALA A 164 3.92 12.91 -1.86
C ALA A 164 2.88 14.04 -1.81
N ALA A 165 1.87 14.01 -2.70
CA ALA A 165 0.76 14.97 -2.66
C ALA A 165 -0.10 14.81 -1.40
N TYR A 166 -0.38 13.58 -0.96
CA TYR A 166 -1.10 13.34 0.30
C TYR A 166 -0.31 13.83 1.52
N GLU A 167 1.00 13.53 1.58
CA GLU A 167 1.86 14.01 2.66
C GLU A 167 1.94 15.55 2.70
N LEU A 168 1.92 16.20 1.53
CA LEU A 168 1.85 17.66 1.43
C LEU A 168 0.55 18.20 2.01
N LEU A 169 -0.61 17.67 1.60
CA LEU A 169 -1.92 18.07 2.13
C LEU A 169 -1.99 17.90 3.65
N HIS A 170 -1.49 16.78 4.16
CA HIS A 170 -1.42 16.53 5.60
C HIS A 170 -0.52 17.54 6.31
N THR A 171 0.68 17.82 5.78
CA THR A 171 1.63 18.77 6.36
C THR A 171 1.10 20.20 6.39
N VAL A 172 0.43 20.62 5.31
CA VAL A 172 -0.22 21.93 5.21
C VAL A 172 -1.30 22.09 6.29
N SER A 173 -2.09 21.04 6.55
CA SER A 173 -3.14 21.08 7.58
C SER A 173 -2.58 21.23 9.00
N GLN A 174 -1.37 20.71 9.27
CA GLN A 174 -0.76 20.75 10.59
C GLN A 174 0.20 21.94 10.84
N ARG A 175 0.87 22.48 9.81
CA ARG A 175 2.01 23.41 9.98
C ARG A 175 2.04 24.61 9.03
N GLY A 176 0.95 24.87 8.32
CA GLY A 176 1.02 25.58 7.03
C GLY A 176 0.87 27.10 7.04
N SER A 177 1.81 27.90 7.56
CA SER A 177 1.90 29.31 7.10
C SER A 177 2.78 29.41 5.85
N ALA A 178 4.05 29.02 5.95
CA ALA A 178 5.03 29.12 4.85
C ALA A 178 4.68 28.24 3.62
N LEU A 179 4.05 27.07 3.84
CA LEU A 179 3.60 26.21 2.74
C LEU A 179 2.36 26.78 2.02
N ARG A 180 1.46 27.44 2.75
CA ARG A 180 0.28 28.09 2.15
C ARG A 180 0.69 29.28 1.28
N ASP A 181 1.61 30.10 1.76
CA ASP A 181 2.11 31.26 1.01
C ASP A 181 2.84 30.85 -0.27
N ASN A 182 3.60 29.74 -0.24
CA ASN A 182 4.25 29.21 -1.44
C ASN A 182 3.27 28.50 -2.38
N ALA A 183 2.31 27.74 -1.85
CA ALA A 183 1.25 27.12 -2.64
C ALA A 183 0.38 28.16 -3.38
N ALA A 184 0.07 29.29 -2.73
CA ALA A 184 -0.68 30.39 -3.33
C ALA A 184 0.05 31.08 -4.49
N ARG A 185 1.38 30.92 -4.59
CA ARG A 185 2.21 31.45 -5.68
C ARG A 185 2.34 30.47 -6.85
N LEU A 186 1.81 29.25 -6.71
CA LEU A 186 1.81 28.26 -7.77
C LEU A 186 0.73 28.58 -8.79
N ASN A 187 1.16 28.79 -10.04
CA ASN A 187 0.24 28.92 -11.14
C ASN A 187 -0.19 27.51 -11.61
N ILE A 188 -1.44 27.14 -11.33
CA ILE A 188 -2.04 25.86 -11.74
C ILE A 188 -2.21 25.74 -13.27
N HIS A 189 -2.11 26.85 -14.01
CA HIS A 189 -2.11 26.92 -15.47
C HIS A 189 -0.69 27.00 -16.04
N ALA A 190 0.35 26.81 -15.23
CA ALA A 190 1.71 26.81 -15.72
C ALA A 190 2.02 25.56 -16.56
N SER A 191 3.10 25.65 -17.36
CA SER A 191 3.58 24.51 -18.14
C SER A 191 3.91 23.29 -17.25
N PRO A 192 3.83 22.06 -17.78
CA PRO A 192 4.13 20.84 -17.01
C PRO A 192 5.48 20.86 -16.27
N GLY A 193 6.50 21.48 -16.86
CA GLY A 193 7.81 21.66 -16.24
C GLY A 193 7.79 22.58 -15.01
N LEU A 194 7.01 23.67 -15.07
CA LEU A 194 6.84 24.59 -13.94
C LEU A 194 6.02 23.94 -12.82
N LYS A 195 4.97 23.17 -13.16
CA LYS A 195 4.21 22.35 -12.20
C LYS A 195 5.10 21.32 -11.50
N ALA A 196 5.99 20.66 -12.25
CA ALA A 196 6.94 19.71 -11.69
C ALA A 196 7.96 20.34 -10.73
N LYS A 197 8.49 21.51 -11.10
CA LYS A 197 9.40 22.28 -10.24
C LYS A 197 8.70 22.72 -8.95
N ALA A 198 7.49 23.27 -9.08
CA ALA A 198 6.66 23.68 -7.96
C ALA A 198 6.38 22.54 -6.97
N LEU A 199 5.99 21.36 -7.48
CA LEU A 199 5.75 20.19 -6.63
C LEU A 199 7.01 19.82 -5.84
N LYS A 200 8.17 19.86 -6.50
CA LYS A 200 9.45 19.51 -5.86
C LYS A 200 9.85 20.51 -4.78
N GLU A 201 9.73 21.81 -5.07
CA GLU A 201 9.99 22.87 -4.09
C GLU A 201 9.06 22.75 -2.86
N LEU A 202 7.78 22.42 -3.07
CA LEU A 202 6.85 22.16 -1.98
C LEU A 202 7.23 20.93 -1.15
N THR A 203 7.59 19.81 -1.80
CA THR A 203 8.01 18.60 -1.06
C THR A 203 9.27 18.85 -0.24
N ASP A 204 10.23 19.59 -0.79
CA ASP A 204 11.47 19.93 -0.08
C ASP A 204 11.19 20.82 1.14
N LEU A 205 10.32 21.84 0.99
CA LEU A 205 9.87 22.70 2.09
C LEU A 205 9.10 21.95 3.18
N ALA A 206 8.34 20.92 2.79
CA ALA A 206 7.62 20.05 3.71
C ALA A 206 8.49 18.96 4.35
N GLY A 207 9.77 18.84 3.94
CA GLY A 207 10.67 17.77 4.40
C GLY A 207 10.35 16.39 3.82
N ILE A 208 9.58 16.33 2.74
CA ILE A 208 9.16 15.11 2.05
C ILE A 208 10.24 14.72 1.04
N ASN A 209 10.80 13.51 1.17
CA ASN A 209 11.89 13.05 0.31
C ASN A 209 11.37 12.45 -1.01
N LEU A 210 10.94 13.31 -1.93
CA LEU A 210 10.53 12.90 -3.27
C LEU A 210 11.74 12.64 -4.17
N LYS A 211 12.21 11.39 -4.22
CA LYS A 211 13.35 10.95 -5.07
C LYS A 211 12.97 10.81 -6.55
N LEU A 212 12.46 11.88 -7.17
CA LEU A 212 12.17 11.98 -8.59
C LEU A 212 12.77 13.28 -9.17
N ASN A 213 13.19 13.23 -10.43
CA ASN A 213 13.64 14.44 -11.13
C ASN A 213 12.45 15.15 -11.79
N GLU A 214 12.58 16.46 -11.99
CA GLU A 214 11.52 17.32 -12.54
C GLU A 214 11.03 16.84 -13.90
N LYS A 215 11.95 16.38 -14.77
CA LYS A 215 11.60 15.83 -16.09
C LYS A 215 10.72 14.58 -16.01
N THR A 216 10.87 13.77 -14.97
CA THR A 216 10.05 12.58 -14.73
C THR A 216 8.68 12.97 -14.20
N ILE A 217 8.64 13.93 -13.29
CA ILE A 217 7.39 14.47 -12.71
C ILE A 217 6.56 15.18 -13.79
N ALA A 218 7.19 15.99 -14.65
CA ALA A 218 6.53 16.78 -15.69
C ALA A 218 5.69 15.93 -16.67
N LYS A 219 6.06 14.67 -16.88
CA LYS A 219 5.30 13.74 -17.74
C LYS A 219 3.92 13.37 -17.20
N PHE A 220 3.67 13.63 -15.93
CA PHE A 220 2.41 13.34 -15.25
C PHE A 220 1.54 14.58 -15.08
N PHE A 221 1.97 15.73 -15.60
CA PHE A 221 1.15 16.93 -15.68
C PHE A 221 0.73 17.11 -17.13
N PRO A 222 -0.56 17.03 -17.44
CA PRO A 222 -1.04 17.23 -18.81
C PRO A 222 -0.79 18.67 -19.27
N SER A 223 -0.55 18.86 -20.57
CA SER A 223 -0.62 20.18 -21.19
C SER A 223 -2.06 20.67 -21.28
N GLU A 224 -2.29 21.97 -21.46
CA GLU A 224 -3.65 22.51 -21.63
C GLU A 224 -4.35 21.86 -22.83
N ASP A 225 -3.64 21.66 -23.93
CA ASP A 225 -4.16 20.95 -25.11
C ASP A 225 -4.59 19.49 -24.83
N GLU A 226 -3.96 18.82 -23.83
CA GLU A 226 -4.31 17.44 -23.44
C GLU A 226 -5.49 17.38 -22.47
N LEU A 227 -5.81 18.50 -21.80
CA LEU A 227 -6.96 18.61 -20.90
C LEU A 227 -8.25 18.83 -21.68
N ASP A 228 -8.20 19.64 -22.74
CA ASP A 228 -9.37 19.91 -23.59
C ASP A 228 -9.86 18.64 -24.32
N ASP A 229 -8.94 17.74 -24.70
CA ASP A 229 -9.25 16.43 -25.30
C ASP A 229 -9.89 15.42 -24.32
N LEU A 230 -9.79 15.67 -23.00
CA LEU A 230 -10.39 14.82 -21.96
C LEU A 230 -11.79 15.27 -21.55
N GLU A 231 -12.19 16.50 -21.92
CA GLU A 231 -13.49 17.09 -21.62
C GLU A 231 -14.50 17.00 -22.79
N GLY A 232 -14.09 16.45 -23.94
CA GLY A 232 -14.93 16.18 -25.12
C GLY A 232 -15.51 14.77 -25.19
#